data_AF-A0A7W8ZP07-F1
#
_entry.id   AF-A0A7W8ZP07-F1
#
_cell.length_a   1.000
_cell.length_b   1.000
_cell.length_c   1.000
_cell.angle_alpha   90.00
_cell.angle_beta   90.00
_cell.angle_gamma   90.00
#
_symmetry.space_group_name_H-M   'P 1'
#
loop_
_entity.id
_entity.type
_entity.pdbx_description
1 polymer ?
#
loop_
_entity_poly.entity_id
_entity_poly.type
_entity_poly.pdbx_seq_one_letter_code
_entity_poly.pdbx_strand_id
1 'polypeptide(L)'
;MLKLFKTNIGRLRLIGLLEGISLLILAGIAVPLKYGFHQPSFVSKVGPVHGTLFLLFVFNTFSVAIQQKWKKTITAKLLLSCLIPFGTFYADHKFLKSAYEEDVTKSKNL
;
A
#
# COMPACT_ATOMS: atom_id res chain seq x y z
N MET A 1 17.58 5.75 6.83
CA MET A 1 16.50 6.08 5.87
C MET A 1 16.71 5.49 4.46
N LEU A 2 17.92 5.42 3.91
CA LEU A 2 18.17 4.90 2.54
C LEU A 2 17.98 3.39 2.31
N LYS A 3 17.75 2.58 3.36
CA LYS A 3 17.55 1.11 3.22
C LYS A 3 16.18 0.72 2.66
N LEU A 4 15.17 1.60 2.74
CA LEU A 4 13.83 1.34 2.22
C LEU A 4 13.77 1.29 0.68
N PHE A 5 14.69 1.97 -0.01
CA PHE A 5 14.74 1.96 -1.48
C PHE A 5 15.54 0.80 -2.07
N LYS A 6 16.35 0.12 -1.26
CA LYS A 6 17.24 -0.96 -1.74
C LYS A 6 16.54 -2.32 -1.81
N THR A 7 15.44 -2.50 -1.09
CA THR A 7 14.75 -3.80 -0.97
C THR A 7 13.36 -3.77 -1.58
N ASN A 8 12.95 -4.90 -2.18
CA ASN A 8 11.63 -5.04 -2.81
C ASN A 8 10.49 -4.80 -1.80
N ILE A 9 10.70 -5.21 -0.55
CA ILE A 9 9.73 -5.00 0.54
C ILE A 9 9.64 -3.53 0.94
N GLY A 10 10.76 -2.79 0.99
CA GLY A 10 10.75 -1.38 1.33
C GLY A 10 10.01 -0.52 0.29
N ARG A 11 10.14 -0.86 -1.00
CA ARG A 11 9.36 -0.24 -2.08
C ARG A 11 7.87 -0.54 -1.96
N LEU A 12 7.51 -1.79 -1.69
CA LEU A 12 6.12 -2.19 -1.43
C LEU A 12 5.52 -1.40 -0.25
N ARG A 13 6.30 -1.22 0.80
CA ARG A 13 5.97 -0.43 1.97
C ARG A 13 5.61 1.02 1.63
N LEU A 14 6.46 1.65 0.83
CA LEU A 14 6.26 3.03 0.39
C LEU A 14 5.02 3.16 -0.51
N ILE A 15 4.85 2.24 -1.46
CA ILE A 15 3.69 2.22 -2.36
C ILE A 15 2.39 2.01 -1.56
N GLY A 16 2.38 1.09 -0.59
CA GLY A 16 1.23 0.84 0.27
C GLY A 16 0.87 2.03 1.16
N LEU A 17 1.86 2.77 1.66
CA LEU A 17 1.64 4.02 2.38
C LEU A 17 1.04 5.09 1.47
N LEU A 18 1.60 5.28 0.27
CA LEU A 18 1.09 6.25 -0.70
C LEU A 18 -0.33 5.91 -1.15
N GLU A 19 -0.61 4.63 -1.38
CA GLU A 19 -1.94 4.13 -1.72
C GLU A 19 -2.94 4.41 -0.59
N GLY A 20 -2.59 4.06 0.66
CA GLY A 20 -3.46 4.31 1.81
C GLY A 20 -3.74 5.79 2.06
N ILE A 21 -2.73 6.65 1.87
CA ILE A 21 -2.90 8.11 1.94
C ILE A 21 -3.80 8.60 0.79
N SER A 22 -3.60 8.10 -0.43
CA SER A 22 -4.43 8.48 -1.57
C SER A 22 -5.90 8.06 -1.40
N LEU A 23 -6.16 6.89 -0.78
CA LEU A 23 -7.50 6.46 -0.42
C LEU A 23 -8.11 7.37 0.66
N LEU A 24 -7.33 7.74 1.68
CA LEU A 24 -7.77 8.69 2.71
C LEU A 24 -8.13 10.06 2.13
N ILE A 25 -7.36 10.55 1.16
CA ILE A 25 -7.66 11.80 0.45
C ILE A 25 -8.95 11.64 -0.38
N LEU A 26 -9.09 10.52 -1.11
CA LEU A 26 -10.27 10.28 -1.94
C LEU A 26 -11.55 10.17 -1.08
N ALA A 27 -11.52 9.34 -0.04
CA ALA A 27 -12.66 9.10 0.84
C ALA A 27 -12.93 10.26 1.81
N GLY A 28 -11.89 10.87 2.37
CA GLY A 28 -11.99 11.91 3.39
C GLY A 28 -12.12 13.33 2.84
N ILE A 29 -11.64 13.60 1.63
CA ILE A 29 -11.73 14.94 1.01
C ILE A 29 -12.62 14.87 -0.23
N ALA A 30 -12.32 14.00 -1.19
CA ALA A 30 -12.99 14.05 -2.48
C ALA A 30 -14.49 13.67 -2.41
N VAL A 31 -14.87 12.67 -1.59
CA VAL A 31 -16.28 12.30 -1.36
C VAL A 31 -17.07 13.43 -0.68
N PRO A 32 -16.65 13.99 0.47
CA PRO A 32 -17.38 15.10 1.08
C PRO A 32 -17.38 16.37 0.21
N LEU A 33 -16.34 16.62 -0.59
CA LEU A 33 -16.38 17.73 -1.57
C LEU A 33 -17.40 17.49 -2.68
N LYS A 34 -17.51 16.24 -3.17
CA LYS A 34 -18.49 15.86 -4.20
C LYS A 34 -19.93 16.02 -3.71
N TYR A 35 -20.23 15.54 -2.50
CA TYR A 35 -21.59 15.59 -1.96
C TYR A 35 -21.94 16.92 -1.29
N GLY A 36 -20.98 17.58 -0.63
CA GLY A 36 -21.19 18.84 0.07
C GLY A 36 -21.11 20.07 -0.84
N PHE A 37 -20.15 20.11 -1.77
CA PHE A 37 -19.91 21.27 -2.64
C PHE A 37 -20.33 21.04 -4.10
N HIS A 38 -20.92 19.88 -4.43
CA HIS A 38 -21.36 19.52 -5.80
C HIS A 38 -20.25 19.67 -6.87
N GLN A 39 -18.98 19.55 -6.47
CA GLN A 39 -17.81 19.68 -7.36
C GLN A 39 -17.17 18.30 -7.60
N PRO A 40 -17.62 17.54 -8.62
CA PRO A 40 -17.08 16.20 -8.90
C PRO A 40 -15.66 16.22 -9.48
N SER A 41 -15.18 17.40 -9.89
CA SER A 41 -13.88 17.64 -10.54
C SER A 41 -12.68 17.05 -9.79
N PHE A 42 -12.71 17.06 -8.45
CA PHE A 42 -11.65 16.49 -7.62
C PHE A 42 -11.64 14.96 -7.64
N VAL A 43 -12.81 14.33 -7.55
CA VAL A 43 -12.94 12.86 -7.61
C VAL A 43 -12.49 12.33 -8.96
N SER A 44 -12.86 13.00 -10.06
CA SER A 44 -12.47 12.60 -11.42
C SER A 44 -10.96 12.65 -11.67
N LYS A 45 -10.22 13.51 -10.96
CA LYS A 45 -8.74 13.60 -11.07
C LYS A 45 -8.05 12.64 -10.10
N VAL A 46 -8.51 12.58 -8.85
CA VAL A 46 -7.87 11.77 -7.78
C VAL A 46 -8.19 10.28 -7.94
N GLY A 47 -9.36 9.93 -8.47
CA GLY A 47 -9.79 8.54 -8.68
C GLY A 47 -8.83 7.74 -9.57
N PRO A 48 -8.51 8.19 -10.80
CA PRO A 48 -7.54 7.51 -11.67
C PRO A 48 -6.13 7.43 -11.08
N VAL A 49 -5.69 8.49 -10.38
CA VAL A 49 -4.39 8.51 -9.69
C VAL A 49 -4.37 7.42 -8.62
N HIS A 50 -5.37 7.39 -7.73
CA HIS A 50 -5.51 6.37 -6.72
C HIS A 50 -5.60 4.95 -7.33
N GLY A 51 -6.40 4.74 -8.37
CA GLY A 51 -6.51 3.45 -9.05
C GLY A 51 -5.18 2.96 -9.64
N THR A 52 -4.35 3.86 -10.15
CA THR A 52 -3.00 3.53 -10.65
C THR A 52 -2.07 3.11 -9.49
N LEU A 53 -2.11 3.83 -8.37
CA LEU A 53 -1.38 3.46 -7.16
C LEU A 53 -1.85 2.11 -6.59
N PHE A 54 -3.15 1.86 -6.59
CA PHE A 54 -3.76 0.60 -6.16
C PHE A 54 -3.25 -0.58 -6.99
N LEU A 55 -3.28 -0.47 -8.32
CA LEU A 55 -2.74 -1.51 -9.19
C LEU A 55 -1.24 -1.75 -8.95
N LEU A 56 -0.44 -0.69 -8.84
CA LEU A 56 0.99 -0.79 -8.53
C LEU A 56 1.22 -1.50 -7.19
N PHE A 57 0.40 -1.21 -6.18
CA PHE A 57 0.46 -1.87 -4.88
C PHE A 57 0.13 -3.37 -4.98
N VAL A 58 -0.95 -3.73 -5.69
CA VAL A 58 -1.37 -5.13 -5.88
C VAL A 58 -0.28 -5.93 -6.59
N PHE A 59 0.25 -5.41 -7.70
CA PHE A 59 1.31 -6.08 -8.45
C PHE A 59 2.59 -6.27 -7.62
N ASN A 60 3.03 -5.24 -6.90
CA ASN A 60 4.19 -5.36 -6.01
C ASN A 60 3.93 -6.35 -4.86
N THR A 61 2.73 -6.33 -4.28
CA THR A 61 2.34 -7.24 -3.19
C THR A 61 2.42 -8.68 -3.65
N PHE A 62 1.88 -8.99 -4.84
CA PHE A 62 1.97 -10.33 -5.42
C PHE A 62 3.41 -10.74 -5.72
N SER A 63 4.21 -9.85 -6.33
CA SER A 63 5.61 -10.14 -6.65
C SER A 63 6.43 -10.47 -5.40
N VAL A 64 6.29 -9.66 -4.35
CA VAL A 64 6.96 -9.89 -3.05
C VAL A 64 6.42 -11.13 -2.35
N ALA A 65 5.10 -11.36 -2.38
CA ALA A 65 4.50 -12.54 -1.76
C ALA A 65 5.01 -13.85 -2.37
N ILE A 66 5.25 -13.87 -3.69
CA ILE A 66 5.84 -15.02 -4.38
C ILE A 66 7.32 -15.16 -4.03
N GLN A 67 8.10 -14.07 -4.09
CA GLN A 67 9.54 -14.07 -3.76
C GLN A 67 9.81 -14.54 -2.32
N GLN A 68 9.01 -14.07 -1.36
CA GLN A 68 9.14 -14.39 0.06
C GLN A 68 8.29 -15.59 0.50
N LYS A 69 7.63 -16.28 -0.45
CA LYS A 69 6.74 -17.43 -0.18
C LYS A 69 5.72 -17.17 0.93
N TRP A 70 5.12 -15.99 0.97
CA TRP A 70 4.11 -15.66 1.96
C TRP A 70 2.87 -16.54 1.79
N LYS A 71 2.23 -16.89 2.92
CA LYS A 71 0.94 -17.58 2.89
C LYS A 71 -0.09 -16.69 2.18
N LYS A 72 -0.91 -17.30 1.32
CA LYS A 72 -2.01 -16.62 0.60
C LYS A 72 -2.92 -15.82 1.53
N THR A 73 -3.09 -16.26 2.78
CA THR A 73 -3.85 -15.55 3.81
C THR A 73 -3.25 -14.21 4.22
N ILE A 74 -1.92 -14.07 4.21
CA ILE A 74 -1.22 -12.81 4.52
C ILE A 74 -1.40 -11.85 3.34
N THR A 75 -1.17 -12.31 2.12
CA THR A 75 -1.39 -11.52 0.89
C THR A 75 -2.82 -11.02 0.81
N ALA A 76 -3.81 -11.89 1.06
CA ALA A 76 -5.22 -11.51 1.07
C ALA A 76 -5.52 -10.46 2.15
N LYS A 77 -4.98 -10.60 3.37
CA LYS A 77 -5.13 -9.59 4.44
C LYS A 77 -4.51 -8.25 4.04
N LEU A 78 -3.37 -8.25 3.35
CA LEU A 78 -2.71 -7.03 2.87
C LEU A 78 -3.56 -6.30 1.83
N LEU A 79 -4.14 -7.04 0.89
CA LEU A 79 -5.05 -6.51 -0.13
C LEU A 79 -6.39 -6.06 0.46
N LEU A 80 -6.94 -6.76 1.45
CA LEU A 80 -8.13 -6.30 2.17
C LEU A 80 -7.86 -5.03 2.98
N SER A 81 -6.64 -4.90 3.48
CA SER A 81 -6.24 -3.75 4.28
C SER A 81 -6.13 -2.46 3.46
N CYS A 82 -5.88 -2.52 2.15
CA CYS A 82 -5.90 -1.33 1.30
C CYS A 82 -7.31 -0.83 0.94
N LEU A 83 -8.36 -1.63 1.13
CA LEU A 83 -9.74 -1.17 0.95
C LEU A 83 -10.27 -0.40 2.16
N ILE A 84 -9.66 -0.61 3.34
CA ILE A 84 -10.08 0.01 4.58
C ILE A 84 -9.17 1.23 4.81
N PRO A 85 -9.72 2.46 4.92
CA PRO A 85 -8.92 3.60 5.34
C PRO A 85 -8.27 3.25 6.70
N PHE A 86 -6.94 3.41 6.80
CA PHE A 86 -6.08 2.95 7.92
C PHE A 86 -5.71 1.46 7.97
N GLY A 87 -6.33 0.59 7.18
CA GLY A 87 -6.00 -0.83 7.16
C GLY A 87 -4.55 -1.08 6.71
N THR A 88 -4.09 -0.35 5.68
CA THR A 88 -2.71 -0.43 5.16
C THR A 88 -1.67 -0.14 6.22
N PHE A 89 -1.89 0.83 7.11
CA PHE A 89 -1.00 1.14 8.23
C PHE A 89 -0.90 -0.02 9.22
N TYR A 90 -2.03 -0.65 9.56
CA TYR A 90 -2.04 -1.80 10.47
C TYR A 90 -1.36 -3.02 9.85
N ALA A 91 -1.65 -3.30 8.58
CA ALA A 91 -1.04 -4.38 7.84
C ALA A 91 0.47 -4.17 7.64
N ASP A 92 0.88 -2.92 7.44
CA ASP A 92 2.28 -2.53 7.36
C ASP A 92 3.04 -2.83 8.66
N HIS A 93 2.50 -2.35 9.78
CA HIS A 93 3.11 -2.57 11.08
C HIS A 93 3.18 -4.04 11.47
N LYS A 94 2.14 -4.83 11.12
CA LYS A 94 2.02 -6.23 11.56
C LYS A 94 2.76 -7.22 10.65
N PHE A 95 2.75 -7.02 9.33
CA PHE A 95 3.27 -8.00 8.38
C PHE A 95 4.52 -7.49 7.64
N LEU A 96 4.51 -6.25 7.16
CA LEU A 96 5.62 -5.70 6.39
C LEU A 96 6.85 -5.43 7.26
N LYS A 97 6.69 -5.13 8.55
CA LYS A 97 7.82 -5.01 9.50
C LYS A 97 8.60 -6.32 9.64
N SER A 98 7.91 -7.44 9.88
CA SER A 98 8.54 -8.76 10.06
C SER A 98 9.24 -9.21 8.79
N ALA A 99 8.61 -9.03 7.63
CA ALA A 99 9.22 -9.42 6.37
C ALA A 99 10.40 -8.52 5.98
N TYR A 100 10.36 -7.22 6.31
CA TYR A 100 11.51 -6.33 6.13
C TYR A 100 12.70 -6.73 7.02
N GLU A 101 12.46 -7.15 8.25
CA GLU A 101 13.50 -7.66 9.15
C GLU A 101 14.15 -8.95 8.60
N GLU A 102 13.36 -9.86 8.02
CA GLU A 102 13.87 -11.06 7.34
C GLU A 102 14.73 -10.72 6.11
N ASP A 103 14.24 -9.82 5.25
CA ASP A 103 14.93 -9.43 4.01
C ASP A 103 16.26 -8.69 4.28
N VAL A 104 16.27 -7.80 5.28
CA VAL A 104 17.50 -7.12 5.74
C VAL A 104 18.49 -8.10 6.35
N THR A 105 18.02 -9.13 7.06
CA THR A 105 18.88 -10.16 7.66
C THR A 105 19.51 -11.03 6.56
N LYS A 106 18.75 -11.38 5.53
CA LYS A 106 19.24 -12.16 4.38
C LYS A 106 20.28 -11.40 3.56
N SER A 107 20.08 -10.09 3.36
CA SER A 107 21.04 -9.21 2.65
C SER A 107 22.33 -8.93 3.43
N LYS A 108 22.37 -9.16 4.75
CA LYS A 108 23.58 -9.00 5.58
C LYS A 108 24.45 -10.27 5.62
N ASN A 109 23.87 -11.43 5.31
CA ASN A 109 24.54 -12.73 5.33
C ASN A 109 24.97 -13.18 3.91
N LEU A 110 24.95 -12.28 2.94
CA LEU A 110 25.42 -12.45 1.58
C LEU A 110 26.53 -11.44 1.32
#